data_AF-A0A1D3CWM0-F1
#
_entry.id   AF-A0A1D3CWM0-F1
#
_cell.length_a   1.000
_cell.length_b   1.000
_cell.length_c   1.000
_cell.angle_alpha   90.00
_cell.angle_beta   90.00
_cell.angle_gamma   90.00
#
_symmetry.space_group_name_H-M   'P 1'
#
loop_
_entity.id
_entity.type
_entity.pdbx_description
1 polymer ?
#
loop_
_entity_poly.entity_id
_entity_poly.type
_entity_poly.pdbx_seq_one_letter_code
_entity_poly.pdbx_strand_id
1 'polypeptide(L)'
;MADRKVLGEDYLGIIKWRFYGRCPHCRAEVCFKTDPQNCDYVLEWGGTRMCDPLRDQALAAERVQKEEEEKLATDRVSQVEASRQGLQQEILALEQLAELRRLNRRLLDKTAASDAALAFLKERRINGEDGDQEGGQEWNEEEKDELKFFRAAREFDSDPQSSEEELVGGGEPMAALDSTGAGEYGSPSSEEADEAS
;
A
#
# COMPACT_ATOMS: atom_id res chain seq x y z
N MET A 1 22.26 31.31 51.71
CA MET A 1 21.75 30.43 50.65
C MET A 1 21.36 29.14 51.33
N ALA A 2 20.11 28.69 51.21
CA ALA A 2 19.67 27.44 51.82
C ALA A 2 19.59 26.36 50.75
N ASP A 3 20.05 25.16 51.06
CA ASP A 3 20.03 23.99 50.18
C ASP A 3 19.11 22.90 50.76
N ARG A 4 18.33 22.26 49.88
CA ARG A 4 17.45 21.14 50.24
C ARG A 4 17.60 20.03 49.21
N LYS A 5 17.78 18.80 49.68
CA LYS A 5 17.71 17.61 48.84
C LYS A 5 16.31 17.43 48.29
N VAL A 6 16.19 17.22 46.97
CA VAL A 6 14.91 16.87 46.34
C VAL A 6 14.72 15.37 46.48
N LEU A 7 13.70 14.96 47.24
CA LEU A 7 13.43 13.55 47.47
C LEU A 7 12.71 12.95 46.25
N GLY A 8 13.24 11.85 45.72
CA GLY A 8 12.60 11.09 44.63
C GLY A 8 12.95 11.53 43.21
N GLU A 9 13.77 12.57 43.04
CA GLU A 9 14.25 13.04 41.73
C GLU A 9 15.77 12.84 41.63
N ASP A 10 16.22 11.59 41.50
CA ASP A 10 17.62 11.27 41.26
C ASP A 10 17.85 11.00 39.77
N TYR A 11 18.94 11.52 39.22
CA TYR A 11 19.34 11.24 37.84
C TYR A 11 20.49 10.24 37.85
N LEU A 12 20.25 9.01 37.42
CA LEU A 12 21.25 7.93 37.39
C LEU A 12 21.98 7.73 38.74
N GLY A 13 21.29 7.97 39.87
CA GLY A 13 21.87 7.90 41.22
C GLY A 13 22.57 9.17 41.70
N ILE A 14 22.62 10.23 40.88
CA ILE A 14 23.07 11.55 41.27
C ILE A 14 21.91 12.32 41.89
N ILE A 15 22.11 12.74 43.14
CA ILE A 15 21.11 13.48 43.92
C ILE A 15 20.94 14.88 43.33
N LYS A 16 19.69 15.30 43.09
CA LYS A 16 19.38 16.68 42.72
C LYS A 16 19.22 17.56 43.96
N TRP A 17 19.83 18.74 43.89
CA TRP A 17 19.78 19.77 44.92
C TRP A 17 18.88 20.92 44.48
N ARG A 18 18.08 21.42 45.41
CA ARG A 18 17.30 22.64 45.26
C ARG A 18 17.91 23.73 46.14
N PHE A 19 18.23 24.85 45.50
CA PHE A 19 18.81 26.01 46.16
C PHE A 19 17.79 27.14 46.28
N TYR A 20 17.81 27.80 47.44
CA TYR A 20 17.00 28.97 47.74
C TYR A 20 17.91 30.19 47.86
N GLY A 21 17.78 31.09 46.90
CA GLY A 21 18.38 32.42 46.91
C GLY A 21 17.34 33.48 47.25
N ARG A 22 17.75 34.59 47.87
CA ARG A 22 16.89 35.77 48.08
C ARG A 22 17.44 36.92 47.27
N CYS A 23 16.57 37.62 46.54
CA CYS A 23 16.96 38.82 45.81
C CYS A 23 17.28 39.95 46.80
N PRO A 24 18.43 40.66 46.68
CA PRO A 24 18.78 41.75 47.57
C PRO A 24 17.81 42.94 47.48
N HIS A 25 17.11 43.11 46.35
CA HIS A 25 16.24 44.25 46.10
C HIS A 25 14.79 44.00 46.56
N CYS A 26 14.14 42.96 46.04
CA CYS A 26 12.74 42.67 46.34
C CYS A 26 12.52 41.65 47.46
N ARG A 27 13.58 41.05 48.01
CA ARG A 27 13.54 39.97 49.03
C ARG A 27 12.74 38.72 48.62
N ALA A 28 12.32 38.64 47.36
CA ALA A 28 11.66 37.46 46.80
C ALA A 28 12.61 36.27 46.79
N GLU A 29 12.05 35.08 46.98
CA GLU A 29 12.79 33.83 46.96
C GLU A 29 12.89 33.32 45.51
N VAL A 30 14.12 33.05 45.06
CA VAL A 30 14.43 32.43 43.77
C VAL A 30 14.87 31.00 44.04
N CYS A 31 14.20 30.05 43.39
CA CYS A 31 14.44 28.62 43.55
C CYS A 31 14.98 28.03 42.24
N PHE A 32 16.10 27.32 42.32
CA PHE A 32 16.67 26.60 41.20
C PHE A 32 17.11 25.18 41.61
N LYS A 33 16.98 24.26 40.67
CA LYS A 33 17.38 22.86 40.77
C LYS A 33 18.65 22.61 39.95
N THR A 34 19.48 21.68 40.40
CA THR A 34 20.57 21.12 39.59
C THR A 34 20.03 20.11 38.58
N ASP A 35 20.51 20.15 37.33
CA ASP A 35 20.25 19.13 36.32
C ASP A 35 21.54 18.45 35.86
N PRO A 36 21.82 17.24 36.40
CA PRO A 36 23.02 16.48 36.06
C PRO A 36 23.11 16.01 34.61
N GLN A 37 21.98 15.95 33.90
CA GLN A 37 21.93 15.54 32.48
C GLN A 37 22.60 16.56 31.55
N ASN A 38 22.41 17.84 31.85
CA ASN A 38 22.89 18.95 31.01
C ASN A 38 24.04 19.73 31.64
N CYS A 39 24.52 19.30 32.83
CA CYS A 39 25.51 20.03 33.64
C CYS A 39 25.08 21.47 33.96
N ASP A 40 23.78 21.72 34.09
CA ASP A 40 23.16 23.05 34.20
C ASP A 40 22.25 23.16 35.43
N TYR A 41 21.68 24.36 35.64
CA TYR A 41 20.61 24.59 36.60
C TYR A 41 19.30 24.97 35.90
N VAL A 42 18.18 24.44 36.39
CA VAL A 42 16.84 24.85 35.96
C VAL A 42 16.18 25.70 37.03
N LEU A 43 15.64 26.83 36.59
CA LEU A 43 14.93 27.77 37.44
C LEU A 43 13.47 27.32 37.55
N GLU A 44 12.99 27.12 38.78
CA GLU A 44 11.59 26.73 39.03
C GLU A 44 10.70 27.92 39.36
N TRP A 45 11.18 28.83 40.22
CA TRP A 45 10.39 29.97 40.72
C TRP A 45 11.25 31.20 40.95
N GLY A 46 10.66 32.38 40.79
CA GLY A 46 11.23 33.66 41.26
C GLY A 46 12.15 34.38 40.30
N GLY A 47 12.24 33.97 39.04
CA GLY A 47 13.07 34.66 38.05
C GLY A 47 12.93 34.11 36.64
N THR A 48 13.68 34.72 35.72
CA THR A 48 13.84 34.25 34.34
C THR A 48 15.33 34.10 34.08
N ARG A 49 15.73 33.03 33.40
CA ARG A 49 17.12 32.87 32.95
C ARG A 49 17.46 33.96 31.93
N MET A 50 18.72 34.41 31.92
CA MET A 50 19.19 35.23 30.82
C MET A 50 19.15 34.39 29.54
N CYS A 51 18.68 34.97 28.45
CA CYS A 51 18.72 34.34 27.13
C CYS A 51 20.19 34.18 26.72
N ASP A 52 20.62 32.96 26.40
CA ASP A 52 21.96 32.70 25.88
C ASP A 52 21.85 32.56 24.36
N PRO A 53 22.30 33.57 23.59
CA PRO A 53 22.15 33.56 22.13
C PRO A 53 22.83 32.37 21.47
N LEU A 54 23.95 31.89 22.04
CA LEU A 54 24.71 30.80 21.45
C LEU A 54 24.00 29.47 21.64
N ARG A 55 23.40 29.27 22.83
CA ARG A 55 22.58 28.09 23.13
C ARG A 55 21.32 28.07 22.27
N ASP A 56 20.63 29.19 22.17
CA ASP A 56 19.39 29.28 21.41
C ASP A 56 19.64 29.11 19.90
N GLN A 57 20.76 29.63 19.38
CA GLN A 57 21.20 29.39 18.01
C GLN A 57 21.49 27.91 17.75
N ALA A 58 22.17 27.22 18.68
CA ALA A 58 22.47 25.79 18.53
C ALA A 58 21.19 24.94 18.50
N LEU A 59 20.23 25.22 19.39
CA LEU A 59 18.93 24.53 19.41
C LEU A 59 18.12 24.80 18.14
N ALA A 60 18.15 26.03 17.62
CA ALA A 60 17.49 26.36 16.35
C ALA A 60 18.14 25.61 15.17
N ALA A 61 19.48 25.53 15.13
CA ALA A 61 20.20 24.80 14.10
C ALA A 61 19.90 23.29 14.14
N GLU A 62 19.87 22.67 15.33
CA GLU A 62 19.52 21.25 15.49
C GLU A 62 18.10 20.96 14.99
N ARG A 63 17.14 21.84 15.31
CA ARG A 63 15.77 21.71 14.81
C ARG A 63 15.69 21.75 13.28
N VAL A 64 16.39 22.70 12.66
CA VAL A 64 16.45 22.81 11.19
C VAL A 64 17.12 21.58 10.59
N GLN A 65 18.24 21.11 11.16
CA GLN A 65 18.91 19.89 10.70
C GLN A 65 17.99 18.67 10.77
N LYS A 66 17.25 18.50 11.86
CA LYS A 66 16.31 17.39 11.99
C LYS A 66 15.19 17.46 10.95
N GLU A 67 14.64 18.66 10.70
CA GLU A 67 13.64 18.86 9.65
C GLU A 67 14.20 18.59 8.24
N GLU A 68 15.47 18.93 7.97
CA GLU A 68 16.16 18.61 6.73
C GLU A 68 16.42 17.11 6.56
N GLU A 69 16.83 16.43 7.63
CA GLU A 69 17.02 14.97 7.64
C GLU A 69 15.70 14.24 7.39
N GLU A 70 14.61 14.67 8.00
CA GLU A 70 13.27 14.12 7.77
C GLU A 70 12.80 14.32 6.32
N LYS A 71 13.07 15.49 5.73
CA LYS A 71 12.79 15.74 4.29
C LYS A 71 13.62 14.82 3.40
N LEU A 72 14.93 14.72 3.63
CA LEU A 72 15.82 13.86 2.85
C LEU A 72 15.45 12.38 3.00
N ALA A 73 15.01 11.95 4.18
CA ALA A 73 14.50 10.60 4.41
C ALA A 73 13.22 10.35 3.60
N THR A 74 12.30 11.32 3.59
CA THR A 74 11.05 11.24 2.79
C THR A 74 11.35 11.14 1.30
N ASP A 75 12.29 11.95 0.79
CA ASP A 75 12.70 11.90 -0.62
C ASP A 75 13.31 10.55 -1.00
N ARG A 76 14.12 9.95 -0.11
CA ARG A 76 14.69 8.61 -0.33
C ARG A 76 13.61 7.54 -0.38
N VAL A 77 12.63 7.59 0.52
CA VAL A 77 11.51 6.63 0.53
C VAL A 77 10.70 6.77 -0.77
N SER A 78 10.38 8.00 -1.17
CA SER A 78 9.67 8.29 -2.42
C SER A 78 10.38 7.72 -3.65
N GLN A 79 11.71 7.87 -3.75
CA GLN A 79 12.49 7.31 -4.87
C GLN A 79 12.45 5.78 -4.92
N VAL A 80 12.49 5.13 -3.77
CA VAL A 80 12.41 3.66 -3.67
C VAL A 80 11.01 3.17 -4.06
N GLU A 81 9.97 3.89 -3.66
CA GLU A 81 8.58 3.58 -4.03
C GLU A 81 8.35 3.73 -5.54
N ALA A 82 8.83 4.81 -6.15
CA ALA A 82 8.76 5.02 -7.60
C ALA A 82 9.47 3.89 -8.38
N SER A 83 10.66 3.48 -7.91
CA SER A 83 11.40 2.36 -8.50
C SER A 83 10.63 1.03 -8.37
N ARG A 84 10.01 0.78 -7.21
CA ARG A 84 9.19 -0.42 -6.98
C ARG A 84 7.97 -0.47 -7.90
N GLN A 85 7.29 0.66 -8.09
CA GLN A 85 6.15 0.76 -9.00
C GLN A 85 6.55 0.48 -10.44
N GLY A 86 7.70 1.02 -10.89
CA GLY A 86 8.26 0.72 -12.21
C GLY A 86 8.53 -0.77 -12.40
N LEU A 87 9.21 -1.41 -11.44
CA LEU A 87 9.47 -2.87 -11.47
C LEU A 87 8.18 -3.69 -11.50
N GLN A 88 7.15 -3.29 -10.77
CA GLN A 88 5.85 -3.97 -10.78
C GLN A 88 5.22 -3.92 -12.18
N GLN A 89 5.26 -2.76 -12.84
CA GLN A 89 4.74 -2.61 -14.20
C GLN A 89 5.53 -3.46 -15.21
N GLU A 90 6.86 -3.52 -15.07
CA GLU A 90 7.71 -4.36 -15.92
C GLU A 90 7.39 -5.85 -15.76
N ILE A 91 7.18 -6.32 -14.52
CA ILE A 91 6.81 -7.71 -14.25
C ILE A 91 5.45 -8.04 -14.90
N LEU A 92 4.45 -7.17 -14.73
CA LEU A 92 3.13 -7.37 -15.33
C LEU A 92 3.20 -7.43 -16.87
N ALA A 93 4.01 -6.57 -17.49
CA ALA A 93 4.21 -6.58 -18.94
C ALA A 93 4.88 -7.89 -19.41
N LEU A 94 5.87 -8.40 -18.66
CA LEU A 94 6.54 -9.67 -18.97
C LEU A 94 5.60 -10.86 -18.82
N GLU A 95 4.74 -10.86 -17.81
CA GLU A 95 3.72 -11.90 -17.61
C GLU A 95 2.72 -11.93 -18.78
N GLN A 96 2.23 -10.77 -19.21
CA GLN A 96 1.35 -10.66 -20.39
C GLN A 96 2.01 -11.20 -21.66
N LEU A 97 3.29 -10.86 -21.89
CA LEU A 97 4.04 -11.39 -23.03
C LEU A 97 4.25 -12.90 -22.94
N ALA A 98 4.50 -13.43 -21.75
CA ALA A 98 4.65 -14.86 -21.53
C ALA A 98 3.33 -15.60 -21.80
N GLU A 99 2.19 -15.03 -21.42
CA GLU A 99 0.86 -15.57 -21.71
C GLU A 99 0.59 -15.59 -23.22
N LEU A 100 0.83 -14.49 -23.93
CA LEU A 100 0.69 -14.44 -25.39
C LEU A 100 1.61 -15.43 -26.10
N ARG A 101 2.85 -15.61 -25.63
CA ARG A 101 3.77 -16.64 -26.16
C ARG A 101 3.24 -18.05 -25.90
N ARG A 102 2.63 -18.31 -24.75
CA ARG A 102 2.02 -19.61 -24.44
C ARG A 102 0.81 -19.89 -25.32
N LEU A 103 -0.05 -18.89 -25.57
CA LEU A 103 -1.19 -19.01 -26.48
C LEU A 103 -0.72 -19.24 -27.91
N ASN A 104 0.23 -18.45 -28.40
CA ASN A 104 0.80 -18.64 -29.74
C ASN A 104 1.42 -20.03 -29.92
N ARG A 105 2.18 -20.54 -28.94
CA ARG A 105 2.73 -21.90 -29.00
C ARG A 105 1.62 -22.95 -29.15
N ARG A 106 0.56 -22.86 -28.34
CA ARG A 106 -0.60 -23.78 -28.44
C ARG A 106 -1.28 -23.70 -29.81
N LEU A 107 -1.40 -22.51 -30.39
CA LEU A 107 -2.00 -22.34 -31.72
C LEU A 107 -1.11 -22.96 -32.80
N LEU A 108 0.20 -22.73 -32.75
CA LEU A 108 1.17 -23.33 -33.67
C LEU A 108 1.16 -24.86 -33.60
N ASP A 109 1.10 -25.43 -32.40
CA ASP A 109 1.01 -26.88 -32.21
C ASP A 109 -0.27 -27.46 -32.85
N LYS A 110 -1.41 -26.75 -32.70
CA LYS A 110 -2.69 -27.14 -33.31
C LYS A 110 -2.64 -27.05 -34.84
N THR A 111 -2.09 -25.96 -35.40
CA THR A 111 -1.98 -25.80 -36.86
C THR A 111 -1.04 -26.84 -37.46
N ALA A 112 0.09 -27.11 -36.79
CA ALA A 112 1.02 -28.16 -37.21
C ALA A 112 0.36 -29.55 -37.21
N ALA A 113 -0.46 -29.86 -36.19
CA ALA A 113 -1.23 -31.09 -36.14
C ALA A 113 -2.28 -31.18 -37.27
N SER A 114 -2.99 -30.09 -37.57
CA SER A 114 -3.94 -30.07 -38.69
C SER A 114 -3.25 -30.20 -40.05
N ASP A 115 -2.11 -29.55 -40.24
CA ASP A 115 -1.33 -29.61 -41.49
C ASP A 115 -0.77 -31.02 -41.71
N ALA A 116 -0.30 -31.68 -40.65
CA ALA A 116 0.14 -33.07 -40.69
C ALA A 116 -1.02 -34.02 -41.07
N ALA A 117 -2.21 -33.83 -40.50
CA ALA A 117 -3.40 -34.61 -40.87
C ALA A 117 -3.82 -34.40 -42.34
N LEU A 118 -3.78 -33.15 -42.82
CA LEU A 118 -4.06 -32.83 -44.22
C LEU A 118 -3.02 -33.44 -45.17
N ALA A 119 -1.74 -33.43 -44.80
CA ALA A 119 -0.68 -34.07 -45.56
C ALA A 119 -0.90 -35.58 -45.67
N PHE A 120 -1.24 -36.25 -44.57
CA PHE A 120 -1.58 -37.67 -44.55
C PHE A 120 -2.75 -38.02 -45.50
N LEU A 121 -3.82 -37.22 -45.47
CA LEU A 121 -4.96 -37.41 -46.39
C LEU A 121 -4.59 -37.17 -47.86
N LYS A 122 -3.72 -36.19 -48.14
CA LYS A 122 -3.22 -35.93 -49.50
C LYS A 122 -2.33 -37.07 -50.00
N GLU A 123 -1.45 -37.60 -49.17
CA GLU A 123 -0.57 -38.71 -49.53
C GLU A 123 -1.36 -39.98 -49.85
N ARG A 124 -2.41 -40.28 -49.06
CA ARG A 124 -3.35 -41.38 -49.38
C ARG A 124 -4.08 -41.17 -50.71
N ARG A 125 -4.39 -39.93 -51.06
CA ARG A 125 -5.03 -39.59 -52.35
C ARG A 125 -4.05 -39.71 -53.53
N ILE A 126 -2.78 -39.36 -53.35
CA ILE A 126 -1.76 -39.37 -54.41
C ILE A 126 -1.21 -40.78 -54.65
N ASN A 127 -1.00 -41.57 -53.60
CA ASN A 127 -0.53 -42.97 -53.72
C ASN A 127 -1.65 -43.96 -54.11
N GLY A 128 -2.90 -43.49 -54.20
CA GLY A 128 -4.05 -44.28 -54.62
C GLY A 128 -4.48 -43.95 -56.05
N GLU A 129 -3.72 -44.40 -57.05
CA GLU A 129 -4.33 -44.87 -58.30
C GLU A 129 -4.77 -46.31 -58.03
N ASP A 130 -6.05 -46.48 -57.62
CA ASP A 130 -6.92 -47.64 -57.87
C ASP A 130 -8.07 -47.69 -56.84
N GLY A 131 -9.31 -47.55 -57.34
CA GLY A 131 -10.51 -47.97 -56.64
C GLY A 131 -11.50 -46.85 -56.31
N ASP A 132 -12.32 -46.49 -57.29
CA ASP A 132 -13.69 -46.07 -57.01
C ASP A 132 -14.36 -47.13 -56.10
N GLN A 133 -14.55 -46.80 -54.83
CA GLN A 133 -15.61 -47.39 -54.02
C GLN A 133 -16.19 -46.28 -53.17
N GLU A 134 -17.30 -45.73 -53.65
CA GLU A 134 -18.24 -44.89 -52.91
C GLU A 134 -18.75 -45.69 -51.70
N GLY A 135 -17.99 -45.66 -50.61
CA GLY A 135 -18.43 -46.08 -49.29
C GLY A 135 -18.96 -44.87 -48.54
N GLY A 136 -20.07 -44.30 -49.00
CA GLY A 136 -20.85 -43.38 -48.17
C GLY A 136 -21.42 -44.16 -46.99
N GLN A 137 -20.67 -44.25 -45.88
CA GLN A 137 -21.26 -44.65 -44.61
C GLN A 137 -22.22 -43.53 -44.19
N GLU A 138 -23.51 -43.74 -44.40
CA GLU A 138 -24.55 -42.92 -43.80
C GLU A 138 -24.40 -43.00 -42.28
N TRP A 139 -24.13 -41.86 -41.66
CA TRP A 139 -24.10 -41.73 -40.20
C TRP A 139 -25.47 -42.14 -39.65
N ASN A 140 -25.46 -43.02 -38.65
CA ASN A 140 -26.68 -43.48 -37.99
C ASN A 140 -27.38 -42.28 -37.31
N GLU A 141 -28.70 -42.36 -37.07
CA GLU A 141 -29.42 -41.24 -36.43
C GLU A 141 -28.83 -40.88 -35.05
N GLU A 142 -28.35 -41.88 -34.32
CA GLU A 142 -27.66 -41.73 -33.03
C GLU A 142 -26.36 -40.94 -33.16
N GLU A 143 -25.52 -41.24 -34.16
CA GLU A 143 -24.25 -40.54 -34.37
C GLU A 143 -24.48 -39.08 -34.82
N LYS A 144 -25.57 -38.82 -35.56
CA LYS A 144 -25.98 -37.47 -35.93
C LYS A 144 -26.46 -36.67 -34.73
N ASP A 145 -27.15 -37.30 -33.79
CA ASP A 145 -27.62 -36.65 -32.57
C ASP A 145 -26.48 -36.42 -31.56
N GLU A 146 -25.52 -37.33 -31.47
CA GLU A 146 -24.26 -37.11 -30.75
C GLU A 146 -23.47 -35.94 -31.36
N LEU A 147 -23.38 -35.86 -32.68
CA LEU A 147 -22.67 -34.76 -33.36
C LEU A 147 -23.37 -33.41 -33.17
N LYS A 148 -24.71 -33.38 -33.12
CA LYS A 148 -25.47 -32.18 -32.74
C LYS A 148 -25.20 -31.80 -31.29
N PHE A 149 -25.14 -32.76 -30.39
CA PHE A 149 -24.84 -32.53 -28.97
C PHE A 149 -23.44 -31.94 -28.78
N PHE A 150 -22.42 -32.50 -29.44
CA PHE A 150 -21.05 -31.95 -29.40
C PHE A 150 -20.93 -30.57 -30.04
N ARG A 151 -21.67 -30.30 -31.13
CA ARG A 151 -21.73 -28.95 -31.74
C ARG A 151 -22.37 -27.94 -30.78
N ALA A 152 -23.49 -28.30 -30.15
CA ALA A 152 -24.18 -27.44 -29.19
C ALA A 152 -23.33 -27.14 -27.95
N ALA A 153 -22.58 -28.13 -27.43
CA ALA A 153 -21.66 -27.93 -26.31
C ALA A 153 -20.51 -26.96 -26.65
N ARG A 154 -19.98 -27.03 -27.88
CA ARG A 154 -18.93 -26.12 -28.35
C ARG A 154 -19.46 -24.70 -28.61
N GLU A 155 -20.69 -24.55 -29.08
CA GLU A 155 -21.35 -23.24 -29.22
C GLU A 155 -21.62 -22.60 -27.86
N PHE A 156 -22.03 -23.38 -26.86
CA PHE A 156 -22.24 -22.92 -25.48
C PHE A 156 -20.96 -22.38 -24.82
N ASP A 157 -19.80 -23.01 -25.04
CA ASP A 157 -18.51 -22.54 -24.50
C ASP A 157 -17.89 -21.37 -25.31
N SER A 158 -18.39 -21.09 -26.52
CA SER A 158 -17.83 -20.07 -27.42
C SER A 158 -18.51 -18.70 -27.29
N ASP A 159 -19.57 -18.58 -26.48
CA ASP A 159 -20.21 -17.31 -26.15
C ASP A 159 -19.60 -16.69 -24.87
N PRO A 160 -18.75 -15.65 -24.98
CA PRO A 160 -18.12 -14.99 -23.83
C PRO A 160 -19.09 -14.14 -22.98
N GLN A 161 -20.41 -14.23 -23.19
CA GLN A 161 -21.44 -13.43 -22.48
C GLN A 161 -22.45 -14.25 -21.64
N SER A 162 -22.24 -15.55 -21.41
CA SER A 162 -23.20 -16.36 -20.61
C SER A 162 -22.81 -16.59 -19.14
N SER A 163 -21.76 -15.94 -18.62
CA SER A 163 -21.38 -16.06 -17.19
C SER A 163 -21.81 -14.87 -16.32
N GLU A 164 -22.71 -14.01 -16.80
CA GLU A 164 -23.25 -12.88 -16.03
C GLU A 164 -24.79 -12.88 -16.04
N GLU A 165 -25.36 -13.02 -14.82
CA GLU A 165 -26.79 -13.02 -14.40
C GLU A 165 -27.53 -14.38 -14.47
N GLU A 166 -28.10 -14.97 -13.41
CA GLU A 166 -28.63 -14.47 -12.14
C GLU A 166 -28.31 -15.39 -10.94
N LEU A 167 -27.92 -14.80 -9.81
CA LEU A 167 -28.37 -15.26 -8.49
C LEU A 167 -28.89 -14.03 -7.71
N VAL A 168 -30.13 -13.64 -8.00
CA VAL A 168 -30.95 -12.82 -7.09
C VAL A 168 -32.35 -13.41 -7.02
N GLY A 169 -32.79 -13.77 -5.81
CA GLY A 169 -34.22 -13.85 -5.50
C GLY A 169 -34.62 -14.82 -4.39
N GLY A 170 -34.80 -14.31 -3.17
CA GLY A 170 -35.65 -14.94 -2.14
C GLY A 170 -35.38 -14.48 -0.70
N GLY A 171 -36.12 -13.48 -0.21
CA GLY A 171 -36.18 -13.02 1.21
C GLY A 171 -36.77 -14.08 2.15
N GLU A 172 -36.67 -13.98 3.49
CA GLU A 172 -37.21 -12.91 4.36
C GLU A 172 -36.69 -13.06 5.84
N PRO A 173 -37.05 -12.19 6.82
CA PRO A 173 -36.10 -11.49 7.72
C PRO A 173 -36.01 -12.03 9.17
N MET A 174 -34.95 -11.65 9.91
CA MET A 174 -35.03 -11.53 11.38
C MET A 174 -34.06 -10.51 12.01
N ALA A 175 -34.67 -9.54 12.69
CA ALA A 175 -34.36 -8.99 14.02
C ALA A 175 -32.99 -8.33 14.31
N ALA A 176 -33.03 -7.00 14.27
CA ALA A 176 -32.69 -6.08 15.37
C ALA A 176 -31.48 -6.36 16.25
N LEU A 177 -30.46 -5.49 16.18
CA LEU A 177 -29.82 -4.88 17.35
C LEU A 177 -29.37 -3.45 16.99
N ASP A 178 -29.77 -2.55 17.88
CA ASP A 178 -29.66 -1.10 17.85
C ASP A 178 -28.37 -0.65 18.57
N SER A 179 -27.65 0.34 18.05
CA SER A 179 -26.87 1.29 18.87
C SER A 179 -26.37 2.47 18.02
N THR A 180 -27.19 3.51 17.97
CA THR A 180 -26.78 4.90 17.74
C THR A 180 -26.00 5.46 18.94
N GLY A 181 -25.04 6.36 18.67
CA GLY A 181 -24.40 7.26 19.64
C GLY A 181 -23.00 7.65 19.16
N ALA A 182 -22.82 8.68 18.31
CA ALA A 182 -22.94 10.13 18.56
C ALA A 182 -21.85 10.71 19.48
N GLY A 183 -21.12 11.67 18.93
CA GLY A 183 -20.38 12.74 19.62
C GLY A 183 -18.85 12.59 19.60
N GLU A 184 -18.03 13.63 19.49
CA GLU A 184 -18.21 15.07 19.28
C GLU A 184 -16.81 15.69 19.40
N TYR A 185 -16.40 16.57 18.49
CA TYR A 185 -15.61 17.81 18.68
C TYR A 185 -15.09 18.22 17.30
N GLY A 186 -15.20 19.46 16.80
CA GLY A 186 -15.32 20.75 17.43
C GLY A 186 -14.33 21.67 16.71
N SER A 187 -14.85 22.55 15.85
CA SER A 187 -14.19 23.67 15.13
C SER A 187 -13.46 24.64 16.11
N PRO A 188 -12.73 25.74 15.73
CA PRO A 188 -12.89 26.56 14.51
C PRO A 188 -11.65 27.36 13.95
N SER A 189 -11.91 28.00 12.80
CA SER A 189 -11.51 29.35 12.27
C SER A 189 -10.07 29.91 12.30
N SER A 190 -9.64 30.44 11.14
CA SER A 190 -9.32 31.88 10.82
C SER A 190 -8.52 31.95 9.50
N GLU A 191 -8.96 32.61 8.41
CA GLU A 191 -8.76 34.07 8.09
C GLU A 191 -7.25 34.41 7.96
N GLU A 192 -6.66 35.03 6.93
CA GLU A 192 -7.09 36.02 5.91
C GLU A 192 -6.13 35.98 4.69
N ALA A 193 -6.57 36.54 3.55
CA ALA A 193 -5.67 37.00 2.50
C ALA A 193 -6.07 38.45 2.12
N ASP A 194 -5.33 39.40 2.69
CA ASP A 194 -5.25 40.79 2.24
C ASP A 194 -4.29 40.87 1.05
N GLU A 195 -4.78 41.37 -0.09
CA GLU A 195 -3.98 41.70 -1.26
C GLU A 195 -3.94 43.23 -1.39
N ALA A 196 -2.77 43.82 -1.11
CA ALA A 196 -2.53 45.24 -1.22
C ALA A 196 -1.30 45.53 -2.11
N SER A 197 -1.55 46.36 -3.12
CA SER A 197 -0.69 47.40 -3.76
C SER A 197 0.67 47.02 -4.34
#